data_AF-A0A529L524-F1
#
_entry.id   AF-A0A529L524-F1
#
_cell.length_a   1.000
_cell.length_b   1.000
_cell.length_c   1.000
_cell.angle_alpha   90.00
_cell.angle_beta   90.00
_cell.angle_gamma   90.00
#
_symmetry.space_group_name_H-M   'P 1'
#
loop_
_entity.id
_entity.type
_entity.pdbx_description
1 polymer ?
#
loop_
_entity_poly.entity_id
_entity_poly.type
_entity_poly.pdbx_seq_one_letter_code
_entity_poly.pdbx_strand_id
1 'polypeptide(L)'
;ATNVVITTDRRTYHLQLQSTEKTAMAAISWTYSQDQIIALRQRNAQAEAVTPVASNIALENLRFRYSISGDTPPWRPTRAFDDGSKVYIEFPRRIDQGEAPPLFIVGADGSSELVNYRVRGNYYIVDR
;
A
#
# COMPACT_ATOMS: atom_id res chain seq x y z
N ALA A 1 33.38 -39.60 1.39
CA ALA A 1 32.55 -38.39 1.19
C ALA A 1 33.49 -37.20 1.10
N THR A 2 33.20 -36.24 0.22
CA THR A 2 34.00 -35.02 0.05
C THR A 2 33.08 -33.81 0.11
N ASN A 3 33.60 -32.63 0.38
CA ASN A 3 32.81 -31.40 0.45
C ASN A 3 33.21 -30.42 -0.65
N VAL A 4 32.25 -29.66 -1.15
CA VAL A 4 32.48 -28.54 -2.07
C VAL A 4 31.81 -27.30 -1.49
N VAL A 5 32.50 -26.17 -1.56
CA VAL A 5 31.95 -24.86 -1.19
C VAL A 5 31.96 -23.98 -2.43
N ILE A 6 30.81 -23.40 -2.76
CA ILE A 6 30.66 -22.45 -3.87
C ILE A 6 30.25 -21.12 -3.28
N THR A 7 31.08 -20.09 -3.44
CA THR A 7 30.78 -18.74 -2.98
C THR A 7 30.48 -17.84 -4.18
N THR A 8 29.39 -17.09 -4.07
CA THR A 8 28.97 -16.08 -5.04
C THR A 8 28.92 -14.71 -4.37
N ASP A 9 28.55 -13.68 -5.12
CA ASP A 9 28.37 -12.31 -4.60
C ASP A 9 27.31 -12.21 -3.49
N ARG A 10 26.27 -13.06 -3.53
CA ARG A 10 25.13 -12.98 -2.61
C ARG A 10 24.92 -14.22 -1.73
N ARG A 11 25.55 -15.35 -2.05
CA ARG A 11 25.25 -16.66 -1.42
C ARG A 11 26.47 -17.56 -1.34
N THR A 12 26.51 -18.41 -0.33
CA THR A 12 27.49 -19.50 -0.18
C THR A 12 26.74 -20.84 -0.13
N TYR A 13 27.15 -21.78 -0.96
CA TYR A 13 26.58 -23.13 -1.03
C TYR A 13 27.58 -24.12 -0.46
N HIS A 14 27.12 -24.92 0.50
CA HIS A 14 27.87 -26.04 1.05
C HIS A 14 27.26 -27.34 0.53
N LEU A 15 28.05 -28.08 -0.24
CA LEU A 15 27.65 -29.34 -0.85
C LEU A 15 28.43 -30.47 -0.19
N GLN A 16 27.72 -31.52 0.24
CA GLN A 16 28.31 -32.78 0.64
C GLN A 16 28.17 -33.79 -0.50
N LEU A 17 29.29 -34.34 -0.95
CA LEU A 17 29.36 -35.28 -2.04
C LEU A 17 29.53 -36.69 -1.51
N GLN A 18 28.66 -37.59 -1.96
CA GLN A 18 28.68 -39.00 -1.64
C GLN A 18 28.73 -39.79 -2.96
N SER A 19 29.69 -40.71 -3.06
CA SER A 19 29.74 -41.64 -4.20
C SER A 19 28.74 -42.76 -3.98
N THR A 20 27.96 -43.10 -5.00
CA THR A 20 27.00 -44.22 -4.97
C THR A 20 27.13 -45.05 -6.24
N GLU A 21 26.92 -46.36 -6.16
CA GLU A 21 27.14 -47.28 -7.29
C GLU A 21 26.04 -47.22 -8.36
N LYS A 22 24.85 -46.68 -8.05
CA LYS A 22 23.64 -46.89 -8.85
C LYS A 22 23.10 -45.65 -9.55
N THR A 23 23.35 -44.45 -9.05
CA THR A 23 22.63 -43.26 -9.51
C THR A 23 23.57 -42.10 -9.74
N ALA A 24 23.74 -41.71 -11.01
CA ALA A 24 24.39 -40.47 -11.38
C ALA A 24 23.41 -39.29 -11.15
N MET A 25 23.85 -38.26 -10.43
CA MET A 25 23.10 -37.01 -10.29
C MET A 25 23.52 -36.06 -11.39
N ALA A 26 22.67 -35.89 -12.42
CA ALA A 26 23.01 -35.12 -13.62
C ALA A 26 22.96 -33.60 -13.42
N ALA A 27 22.09 -33.09 -12.55
CA ALA A 27 21.95 -31.66 -12.29
C ALA A 27 21.33 -31.38 -10.92
N ILE A 28 21.64 -30.19 -10.38
CA ILE A 28 21.03 -29.60 -9.19
C ILE A 28 20.65 -28.16 -9.54
N SER A 29 19.46 -27.72 -9.13
CA SER A 29 18.99 -26.35 -9.33
C SER A 29 18.37 -25.80 -8.06
N TRP A 30 18.48 -24.50 -7.85
CA TRP A 30 17.88 -23.78 -6.72
C TRP A 30 16.83 -22.79 -7.22
N THR A 31 15.73 -22.66 -6.48
CA THR A 31 14.68 -21.67 -6.75
C THR A 31 14.64 -20.67 -5.60
N TYR A 32 14.68 -19.37 -5.89
CA TYR A 32 14.65 -18.30 -4.89
C TYR A 32 13.32 -17.56 -4.94
N SER A 33 12.49 -17.74 -3.90
CA SER A 33 11.17 -17.10 -3.80
C SER A 33 11.23 -15.58 -3.60
N GLN A 34 12.36 -15.06 -3.11
CA GLN A 34 12.51 -13.65 -2.79
C GLN A 34 12.48 -12.75 -4.03
N ASP A 35 13.01 -13.24 -5.17
CA ASP A 35 12.94 -12.52 -6.46
C ASP A 35 11.50 -12.47 -7.01
N GLN A 36 10.71 -13.51 -6.76
CA GLN A 36 9.29 -13.55 -7.12
C GLN A 36 8.47 -12.55 -6.30
N ILE A 37 8.80 -12.37 -5.02
CA ILE A 37 8.16 -11.38 -4.15
C ILE A 37 8.50 -9.95 -4.58
N ILE A 38 9.74 -9.69 -5.02
CA ILE A 38 10.15 -8.37 -5.53
C ILE A 38 9.40 -8.04 -6.83
N ALA A 39 9.35 -8.98 -7.77
CA ALA A 39 8.61 -8.80 -9.03
C ALA A 39 7.11 -8.59 -8.78
N LEU A 40 6.52 -9.31 -7.83
CA LEU A 40 5.12 -9.14 -7.44
C LEU A 40 4.88 -7.77 -6.78
N ARG A 41 5.78 -7.32 -5.90
CA ARG A 41 5.68 -5.98 -5.27
C ARG A 41 5.76 -4.86 -6.30
N GLN A 42 6.67 -4.95 -7.27
CA GLN A 42 6.77 -3.96 -8.34
C GLN A 42 5.50 -3.91 -9.21
N ARG A 43 4.95 -5.08 -9.56
CA ARG A 43 3.67 -5.16 -10.30
C ARG A 43 2.51 -4.58 -9.49
N ASN A 44 2.43 -4.87 -8.18
CA ASN A 44 1.39 -4.33 -7.31
C ASN A 44 1.50 -2.82 -7.16
N ALA A 45 2.71 -2.27 -6.99
CA ALA A 45 2.92 -0.82 -6.93
C ALA A 45 2.51 -0.11 -8.23
N GLN A 46 2.80 -0.71 -9.39
CA GLN A 46 2.35 -0.19 -10.69
C GLN A 46 0.82 -0.29 -10.83
N ALA A 47 0.22 -1.39 -10.39
CA ALA A 47 -1.24 -1.55 -10.41
C ALA A 47 -1.94 -0.55 -9.47
N GLU A 48 -1.39 -0.31 -8.27
CA GLU A 48 -1.89 0.69 -7.33
C GLU A 48 -1.76 2.12 -7.88
N ALA A 49 -0.67 2.44 -8.58
CA ALA A 49 -0.48 3.75 -9.20
C ALA A 49 -1.51 4.06 -10.31
N VAL A 50 -2.03 3.04 -10.97
CA VAL A 50 -3.03 3.16 -12.05
C VAL A 50 -4.46 2.94 -11.53
N THR A 51 -4.63 2.55 -10.26
CA THR A 51 -5.95 2.33 -9.68
C THR A 51 -6.63 3.67 -9.41
N PRO A 52 -7.81 3.94 -10.00
CA PRO A 52 -8.54 5.17 -9.74
C PRO A 52 -8.94 5.27 -8.27
N VAL A 53 -8.88 6.49 -7.70
CA VAL A 53 -9.21 6.79 -6.29
C VAL A 53 -10.60 6.29 -5.91
N ALA A 54 -11.51 6.27 -6.88
CA ALA A 54 -12.78 5.56 -6.80
C ALA A 54 -13.22 5.11 -8.20
N SER A 55 -13.88 3.95 -8.25
CA SER A 55 -14.52 3.40 -9.42
C SER A 55 -16.03 3.61 -9.33
N ASN A 56 -16.69 3.89 -10.46
CA ASN A 56 -18.14 4.11 -10.58
C ASN A 56 -18.67 5.36 -9.83
N ILE A 57 -17.90 6.45 -9.78
CA ILE A 57 -18.47 7.74 -9.36
C ILE A 57 -19.42 8.23 -10.47
N ALA A 58 -20.71 8.27 -10.16
CA ALA A 58 -21.67 9.08 -10.90
C ALA A 58 -21.36 10.56 -10.64
N LEU A 59 -20.69 11.23 -11.58
CA LEU A 59 -20.24 12.63 -11.45
C LEU A 59 -21.40 13.57 -11.10
N GLU A 60 -22.61 13.23 -11.56
CA GLU A 60 -23.88 13.92 -11.28
C GLU A 60 -24.31 13.88 -9.81
N ASN A 61 -23.84 12.91 -9.02
CA ASN A 61 -24.20 12.75 -7.61
C ASN A 61 -23.18 13.34 -6.65
N LEU A 62 -22.09 13.92 -7.16
CA LEU A 62 -21.07 14.54 -6.33
C LEU A 62 -21.62 15.81 -5.67
N ARG A 63 -21.54 15.83 -4.34
CA ARG A 63 -21.97 16.95 -3.52
C ARG A 63 -20.74 17.67 -2.97
N PHE A 64 -20.52 18.88 -3.45
CA PHE A 64 -19.38 19.73 -3.08
C PHE A 64 -19.73 20.78 -2.02
N ARG A 65 -20.90 20.69 -1.37
CA ARG A 65 -21.39 21.71 -0.41
C ARG A 65 -20.71 21.57 0.96
N TYR A 66 -19.40 21.56 0.98
CA TYR A 66 -18.57 21.48 2.17
C TYR A 66 -17.77 22.77 2.35
N SER A 67 -17.65 23.21 3.60
CA SER A 67 -16.81 24.36 3.98
C SER A 67 -15.69 23.90 4.90
N ILE A 68 -14.47 24.37 4.64
CA ILE A 68 -13.28 24.04 5.46
C ILE A 68 -12.94 25.25 6.31
N SER A 69 -13.23 25.16 7.60
CA SER A 69 -12.93 26.18 8.62
C SER A 69 -11.86 25.71 9.61
N GLY A 70 -11.32 26.63 10.41
CA GLY A 70 -10.27 26.36 11.40
C GLY A 70 -8.91 26.88 10.95
N ASP A 71 -7.87 26.39 11.62
CA ASP A 71 -6.49 26.84 11.42
C ASP A 71 -5.92 26.46 10.04
N THR A 72 -4.73 26.97 9.74
CA THR A 72 -4.00 26.71 8.49
C THR A 72 -2.71 25.89 8.69
N PRO A 73 -2.80 24.65 9.19
CA PRO A 73 -1.64 23.77 9.24
C PRO A 73 -1.19 23.36 7.83
N PRO A 74 0.06 22.89 7.66
CA PRO A 74 0.58 22.44 6.35
C PRO A 74 -0.24 21.32 5.70
N TRP A 75 -0.93 20.51 6.50
CA TRP A 75 -1.81 19.42 6.04
C TRP A 75 -3.26 19.84 5.87
N ARG A 76 -3.62 21.14 5.94
CA ARG A 76 -5.03 21.56 5.84
C ARG A 76 -5.70 20.99 4.57
N PRO A 77 -6.89 20.36 4.67
CA PRO A 77 -7.63 19.89 3.51
C PRO A 77 -7.83 21.00 2.47
N THR A 78 -7.72 20.65 1.20
CA THR A 78 -7.97 21.57 0.08
C THR A 78 -9.40 21.46 -0.42
N ARG A 79 -10.03 20.30 -0.25
CA ARG A 79 -11.39 20.02 -0.73
C ARG A 79 -12.04 18.89 0.07
N ALA A 80 -13.35 18.95 0.20
CA ALA A 80 -14.17 17.83 0.65
C ALA A 80 -15.42 17.70 -0.22
N PHE A 81 -15.84 16.46 -0.49
CA PHE A 81 -17.05 16.15 -1.24
C PHE A 81 -17.52 14.74 -0.91
N ASP A 82 -18.80 14.46 -1.18
CA ASP A 82 -19.39 13.12 -1.01
C ASP A 82 -20.10 12.66 -2.28
N ASP A 83 -20.23 11.34 -2.43
CA ASP A 83 -21.00 10.69 -3.50
C ASP A 83 -22.33 10.08 -2.99
N GLY A 84 -22.76 10.46 -1.78
CA GLY A 84 -23.90 9.90 -1.06
C GLY A 84 -23.59 8.66 -0.20
N SER A 85 -22.49 7.95 -0.44
CA SER A 85 -22.09 6.75 0.32
C SER A 85 -20.75 6.93 1.05
N LYS A 86 -19.83 7.67 0.43
CA LYS A 86 -18.48 7.92 0.93
C LYS A 86 -18.18 9.41 0.93
N VAL A 87 -17.40 9.84 1.91
CA VAL A 87 -16.85 11.19 1.97
C VAL A 87 -15.39 11.14 1.57
N TYR A 88 -15.02 12.03 0.65
CA TYR A 88 -13.68 12.20 0.13
C TYR A 88 -13.12 13.52 0.63
N ILE A 89 -11.97 13.46 1.29
CA ILE A 89 -11.24 14.61 1.80
C ILE A 89 -9.91 14.67 1.07
N GLU A 90 -9.71 15.71 0.28
CA GLU A 90 -8.47 15.97 -0.46
C GLU A 90 -7.51 16.78 0.39
N PHE A 91 -6.28 16.32 0.47
CA PHE A 91 -5.18 16.98 1.16
C PHE A 91 -4.12 17.49 0.17
N PRO A 92 -3.23 18.40 0.60
CA PRO A 92 -2.05 18.75 -0.17
C PRO A 92 -1.22 17.50 -0.47
N ARG A 93 -0.55 17.47 -1.64
CA ARG A 93 0.26 16.32 -2.08
C ARG A 93 1.34 15.89 -1.09
N ARG A 94 1.78 16.80 -0.21
CA ARG A 94 2.83 16.58 0.80
C ARG A 94 2.28 16.27 2.20
N ILE A 95 1.07 15.71 2.30
CA ILE A 95 0.54 15.25 3.59
C ILE A 95 1.42 14.17 4.23
N ASP A 96 2.20 13.45 3.42
CA ASP A 96 3.19 12.45 3.83
C ASP A 96 4.41 13.02 4.57
N GLN A 97 4.65 14.33 4.51
CA GLN A 97 5.78 14.98 5.17
C GLN A 97 5.52 15.35 6.64
N GLY A 98 4.36 14.99 7.19
CA GLY A 98 3.99 15.20 8.58
C GLY A 98 3.19 14.02 9.15
N GLU A 99 2.88 14.08 10.43
CA GLU A 99 1.98 13.11 11.06
C GLU A 99 0.55 13.39 10.60
N ALA A 100 -0.08 12.37 10.02
CA ALA A 100 -1.37 12.54 9.38
C ALA A 100 -2.50 12.57 10.43
N PRO A 101 -3.44 13.52 10.35
CA PRO A 101 -4.38 13.75 11.44
C PRO A 101 -5.41 12.61 11.55
N PRO A 102 -5.78 12.18 12.77
CA PRO A 102 -6.95 11.32 12.95
C PRO A 102 -8.23 12.06 12.54
N LEU A 103 -9.18 11.35 11.95
CA LEU A 103 -10.49 11.88 11.61
C LEU A 103 -11.53 11.53 12.67
N PHE A 104 -12.32 12.53 13.03
CA PHE A 104 -13.47 12.38 13.89
C PHE A 104 -14.73 12.89 13.18
N ILE A 105 -15.85 12.22 13.41
CA ILE A 105 -17.18 12.74 13.07
C ILE A 105 -17.79 13.32 14.33
N VAL A 106 -18.42 14.48 14.20
CA VAL A 106 -19.22 15.07 15.27
C VAL A 106 -20.67 14.64 15.09
N GLY A 107 -21.19 13.88 16.05
CA GLY A 107 -22.58 13.45 16.11
C GLY A 107 -23.55 14.61 16.36
N ALA A 108 -24.85 14.37 16.17
CA ALA A 108 -25.88 15.39 16.37
C ALA A 108 -25.96 15.91 17.83
N ASP A 109 -25.46 15.13 18.77
CA ASP A 109 -25.33 15.43 20.20
C ASP A 109 -24.01 16.13 20.56
N GLY A 110 -23.14 16.41 19.57
CA GLY A 110 -21.82 16.99 19.77
C GLY A 110 -20.76 15.98 20.22
N SER A 111 -21.08 14.69 20.29
CA SER A 111 -20.09 13.64 20.57
C SER A 111 -19.10 13.51 19.42
N SER A 112 -17.84 13.23 19.73
CA SER A 112 -16.78 13.03 18.73
C SER A 112 -16.48 11.54 18.62
N GLU A 113 -16.74 10.95 17.46
CA GLU A 113 -16.48 9.53 17.20
C GLU A 113 -15.31 9.37 16.23
N LEU A 114 -14.36 8.51 16.60
CA LEU A 114 -13.24 8.18 15.73
C LEU A 114 -13.75 7.32 14.57
N VAL A 115 -13.45 7.73 13.35
CA VAL A 115 -13.88 6.98 12.16
C VAL A 115 -12.77 6.19 11.52
N ASN A 116 -13.13 5.01 11.02
CA ASN A 116 -12.27 4.28 10.11
C ASN A 116 -12.24 5.00 8.76
N TYR A 117 -11.03 5.23 8.26
CA TYR A 117 -10.81 5.84 6.97
C TYR A 117 -9.75 5.06 6.19
N ARG A 118 -9.78 5.22 4.87
CA ARG A 118 -8.80 4.66 3.96
C ARG A 118 -8.04 5.77 3.27
N VAL A 119 -6.71 5.64 3.19
CA VAL A 119 -5.84 6.61 2.52
C VAL A 119 -5.55 6.11 1.10
N ARG A 120 -5.76 6.98 0.10
CA ARG A 120 -5.44 6.73 -1.31
C ARG A 120 -4.79 7.98 -1.92
N GLY A 121 -3.48 7.94 -2.14
CA GLY A 121 -2.73 9.12 -2.54
C GLY A 121 -2.87 10.22 -1.48
N ASN A 122 -3.31 11.41 -1.89
CA ASN A 122 -3.61 12.54 -1.00
C ASN A 122 -5.09 12.61 -0.57
N TYR A 123 -5.86 11.52 -0.71
CA TYR A 123 -7.25 11.46 -0.30
C TYR A 123 -7.45 10.59 0.93
N TYR A 124 -8.26 11.08 1.86
CA TYR A 124 -8.89 10.25 2.88
C TYR A 124 -10.31 9.93 2.43
N ILE A 125 -10.67 8.66 2.52
CA ILE A 125 -11.98 8.13 2.14
C ILE A 125 -12.62 7.57 3.39
N VAL A 126 -13.72 8.19 3.81
CA VAL A 126 -14.51 7.77 4.97
C VAL A 126 -15.77 7.09 4.46
N ASP A 127 -16.04 5.89 4.97
CA ASP A 127 -17.30 5.21 4.73
C ASP A 127 -18.33 5.77 5.74
N ARG A 128 -19.48 6.23 5.24
CA ARG A 128 -20.56 6.76 6.08
C ARG A 128 -21.39 5.64 6.70
#